data_AF-A0A6G4ASB0-F1
#
_entry.id   AF-A0A6G4ASB0-F1
#
_cell.length_a   1.000
_cell.length_b   1.000
_cell.length_c   1.000
_cell.angle_alpha   90.00
_cell.angle_beta   90.00
_cell.angle_gamma   90.00
#
_symmetry.space_group_name_H-M   'P 1'
#
loop_
_entity.id
_entity.type
_entity.pdbx_description
1 polymer ?
#
loop_
_entity_poly.entity_id
_entity_poly.type
_entity_poly.pdbx_seq_one_letter_code
_entity_poly.pdbx_strand_id
1 'polypeptide(L)' 'MGRAEFDGSAPLALIDEATARTGARVPATPDAYGTAALFGDEMPVRRAVPRRKTQPAEPQGDTLF' A
#
# COMPACT_ATOMS: atom_id res chain seq x y z
N MET A 1 25.25 -2.28 20.89
CA MET A 1 24.34 -2.33 19.73
C MET A 1 24.40 -0.97 19.06
N GLY A 2 25.00 -0.87 17.86
CA GLY A 2 25.07 0.38 17.10
C GLY A 2 23.73 0.65 16.42
N ARG A 3 23.30 1.92 16.39
CA ARG A 3 22.13 2.30 15.58
C ARG A 3 22.47 2.08 14.11
N ALA A 4 21.55 1.48 13.36
CA ALA A 4 21.70 1.37 11.92
C ALA A 4 21.81 2.79 11.36
N GLU A 5 22.94 3.10 10.73
CA GLU A 5 23.14 4.38 10.07
C GLU A 5 22.28 4.42 8.82
N PHE A 6 21.73 5.60 8.53
CA PHE A 6 20.91 5.80 7.34
C PHE A 6 21.82 5.80 6.10
N ASP A 7 21.55 4.91 5.14
CA ASP A 7 22.30 4.84 3.89
C ASP A 7 21.90 5.98 2.96
N GLY A 8 22.73 7.03 2.91
CA GLY A 8 22.52 8.18 2.03
C GLY A 8 22.70 7.89 0.53
N SER A 9 23.23 6.71 0.18
CA SER A 9 23.32 6.26 -1.22
C SER A 9 22.07 5.51 -1.69
N ALA A 10 21.14 5.23 -0.76
CA ALA A 10 19.90 4.57 -1.10
C ALA A 10 19.10 5.43 -2.11
N PRO A 11 18.57 4.82 -3.19
CA PRO A 11 17.79 5.53 -4.17
C PRO A 11 16.55 6.14 -3.50
N LEU A 12 16.41 7.46 -3.62
CA LEU A 12 15.25 8.22 -3.10
C LEU A 12 13.99 7.99 -3.92
N ALA A 13 14.11 7.34 -5.08
CA ALA A 13 12.98 6.99 -5.93
C ALA A 13 12.20 5.84 -5.28
N LEU A 14 11.00 6.14 -4.80
CA LEU A 14 9.98 5.11 -4.62
C LEU A 14 9.71 4.47 -5.99
N ILE A 15 9.38 3.18 -5.97
CA ILE A 15 9.00 2.37 -7.15
C ILE A 15 8.25 3.26 -8.15
N ASP A 16 8.76 3.29 -9.38
CA ASP A 16 8.35 4.21 -10.44
C ASP A 16 6.82 4.40 -10.46
N GLU A 17 6.34 5.63 -10.65
CA GLU A 17 4.91 5.97 -10.45
C GLU A 17 4.00 5.10 -11.33
N ALA A 18 4.50 4.75 -12.52
CA ALA A 18 3.89 3.81 -13.43
C ALA A 18 3.81 2.39 -12.83
N THR A 19 4.89 1.88 -12.24
CA THR A 19 4.95 0.56 -11.58
C THR A 19 4.04 0.50 -10.34
N ALA A 20 4.00 1.58 -9.54
CA ALA A 20 3.08 1.73 -8.42
C ALA A 20 1.61 1.77 -8.88
N ARG A 21 1.31 2.51 -9.96
CA ARG A 21 -0.05 2.63 -10.53
C ARG A 21 -0.52 1.37 -11.25
N THR A 22 0.38 0.64 -11.91
CA THR A 22 0.08 -0.70 -12.44
C THR A 22 -0.17 -1.72 -11.35
N GLY A 23 0.12 -1.38 -10.08
CA GLY A 23 -0.14 -2.22 -8.94
C GLY A 23 0.54 -3.57 -9.12
N ALA A 24 1.86 -3.55 -9.36
CA ALA A 24 2.67 -4.75 -9.52
C ALA A 24 2.32 -5.73 -8.39
N ARG A 25 1.49 -6.71 -8.74
CA ARG A 25 0.85 -7.56 -7.75
C ARG A 25 1.86 -8.63 -7.41
N VAL A 26 2.55 -8.43 -6.29
CA VAL A 26 3.43 -9.47 -5.74
C VAL A 26 2.55 -10.69 -5.47
N PRO A 27 2.83 -11.85 -6.08
CA PRO A 27 2.08 -13.06 -5.77
C PRO A 27 2.36 -13.43 -4.32
N ALA A 28 1.36 -13.29 -3.46
CA ALA A 28 1.44 -13.79 -2.11
C ALA A 28 1.36 -15.32 -2.16
N THR A 29 2.45 -16.00 -1.83
CA THR A 29 2.42 -17.44 -1.56
C THR A 29 1.61 -17.68 -0.29
N PRO A 30 0.68 -18.65 -0.28
CA PRO A 30 -0.06 -19.01 0.92
C PRO A 30 0.91 -19.46 2.01
N ASP A 31 0.83 -18.82 3.17
CA ASP A 31 1.54 -19.27 4.38
C ASP A 31 0.80 -20.49 4.97
N ALA A 32 1.56 -21.45 5.48
CA ALA A 32 1.05 -22.62 6.21
C ALA A 32 0.23 -22.21 7.45
N TYR A 33 0.51 -21.03 8.02
CA TYR A 33 -0.26 -20.43 9.12
C TYR A 33 -1.13 -19.25 8.68
N GLY A 34 -1.37 -19.12 7.37
CA GLY A 34 -2.17 -18.05 6.80
C GLY A 34 -3.66 -18.17 7.14
N THR A 35 -4.43 -17.14 6.78
CA THR A 35 -5.87 -17.07 7.07
C THR A 35 -6.67 -18.21 6.43
N ALA A 36 -6.17 -18.85 5.37
CA ALA A 36 -6.79 -20.03 4.77
C ALA A 36 -6.93 -21.19 5.77
N ALA A 37 -5.99 -21.34 6.72
CA ALA A 37 -6.08 -22.34 7.77
C ALA A 37 -7.24 -22.08 8.77
N LEU A 38 -7.70 -20.82 8.88
CA LEU A 38 -8.75 -20.41 9.81
C LEU A 38 -10.14 -20.40 9.15
N PHE A 39 -10.22 -20.06 7.86
CA PHE A 39 -11.47 -19.77 7.18
C PHE A 39 -11.75 -20.68 5.96
N GLY A 40 -10.81 -21.57 5.61
CA GLY A 40 -10.91 -22.41 4.40
C GLY A 40 -10.70 -21.63 3.10
N ASP A 41 -11.02 -22.26 1.97
CA ASP A 41 -10.80 -21.71 0.61
C ASP A 41 -11.94 -20.80 0.12
N GLU A 42 -12.96 -20.56 0.96
CA GLU A 42 -14.12 -19.76 0.57
C GLU A 42 -13.75 -18.28 0.51
N MET A 43 -13.51 -17.77 -0.69
CA MET A 43 -13.25 -16.35 -0.93
C MET A 43 -14.56 -15.57 -0.92
N PRO A 44 -14.74 -14.59 -0.01
CA PRO A 44 -15.94 -13.76 -0.02
C PRO A 44 -16.00 -12.97 -1.32
N VAL A 45 -17.13 -13.08 -2.04
CA VAL A 45 -17.38 -12.34 -3.27
C VAL A 45 -17.38 -10.84 -2.94
N ARG A 46 -16.30 -10.14 -3.29
CA ARG A 46 -16.22 -8.68 -3.16
C ARG A 46 -17.22 -8.04 -4.13
N ARG A 47 -18.36 -7.59 -3.61
CA ARG A 47 -19.27 -6.72 -4.35
C ARG A 47 -18.56 -5.39 -4.58
N ALA A 48 -18.47 -4.97 -5.85
CA ALA A 48 -17.94 -3.66 -6.19
C ALA A 48 -18.86 -2.59 -5.59
N VAL A 49 -18.39 -1.89 -4.57
CA VAL A 49 -19.09 -0.74 -4.00
C VAL A 49 -18.72 0.49 -4.83
N PRO A 50 -19.70 1.32 -5.26
CA PRO A 50 -19.40 2.54 -6.00
C PRO A 50 -18.46 3.42 -5.17
N ARG A 51 -17.29 3.68 -5.74
CA ARG A 51 -16.23 4.47 -5.12
C ARG A 51 -16.73 5.92 -5.02
N ARG A 52 -17.00 6.39 -3.80
CA ARG A 52 -17.40 7.79 -3.55
C ARG A 52 -16.26 8.68 -4.08
N LYS A 53 -16.57 9.64 -4.96
CA LYS A 53 -15.58 10.61 -5.45
C LYS A 53 -15.07 11.39 -4.24
N THR A 54 -13.80 11.20 -3.90
CA THR A 54 -13.13 12.06 -2.91
C THR A 54 -13.07 13.45 -3.52
N GLN A 55 -13.78 14.40 -2.91
CA GLN A 55 -13.62 15.81 -3.23
C GLN A 55 -12.16 16.18 -2.89
N PRO A 56 -11.40 16.82 -3.79
CA PRO A 56 -10.09 17.34 -3.42
C PRO A 56 -10.28 18.29 -2.25
N ALA A 57 -9.66 17.98 -1.12
CA ALA A 57 -9.59 18.91 0.00
C ALA A 57 -8.83 20.15 -0.50
N GLU A 58 -9.42 21.33 -0.29
CA GLU A 58 -8.74 22.59 -0.54
C GLU A 58 -7.42 22.59 0.27
N PRO A 59 -6.30 23.03 -0.32
CA PRO A 59 -5.06 23.16 0.44
C PRO A 59 -5.34 24.07 1.63
N GLN A 60 -5.11 23.58 2.85
CA GLN A 60 -5.14 24.42 4.04
C GLN A 60 -4.09 25.50 3.82
N GLY A 61 -4.53 26.74 3.64
CA GLY A 61 -3.62 27.87 3.50
C GLY A 61 -2.71 27.91 4.71
N ASP A 62 -1.41 27.91 4.47
CA ASP A 62 -0.39 28.10 5.50
C ASP A 62 -0.53 29.49 6.12
N THR A 63 -1.43 29.66 7.08
CA THR A 63 -1.37 30.77 8.03
C THR A 63 -0.40 30.40 9.13
N LEU A 64 0.89 30.51 8.81
CA LEU A 64 1.97 30.58 9.77
C LEU A 64 2.88 31.78 9.48
N PHE A 65 2.30 32.96 9.28
CA PHE A 65 2.91 34.26 9.56
C PHE A 65 1.83 35.28 9.91
#